data_AF-A0A979FPQ5-F1
#
_entry.id   AF-A0A979FPQ5-F1
#
_cell.length_a   1.000
_cell.length_b   1.000
_cell.length_c   1.000
_cell.angle_alpha   90.00
_cell.angle_beta   90.00
_cell.angle_gamma   90.00
#
_symmetry.space_group_name_H-M   'P 1'
#
loop_
_entity.id
_entity.type
_entity.pdbx_description
1 polymer ?
#
loop_
_entity_poly.entity_id
_entity_poly.type
_entity_poly.pdbx_seq_one_letter_code
_entity_poly.pdbx_strand_id
1 'polypeptide(L)'
;MKWPRNQKHKLCSAPKIIYRLTITLWTEQDNIRELVAAAQSMYDIVALTPMTDAALIQCCQLGVSPDIISIDGYTEIGNDALKRLSTVPMNDTFVELLYYPCVGSSSSTARQSSIRLNQSVVRAVRGRHVFVSCGSSETACLRSPRDVLGFCSLMGLSEEQAHAALSRVCADLLFCAARRRRQTLTKQRSSYTTKAVISSDVVLPVAVIKRNIVEHAKRSIMSTNIKRPVKRQKNTNKA
;
A
#
# COMPACT_ATOMS: atom_id res chain seq x y z
N MET A 1 -28.79 28.52 -17.97
CA MET A 1 -28.66 28.06 -16.57
C MET A 1 -27.18 28.18 -16.17
N LYS A 2 -26.81 29.23 -15.41
CA LYS A 2 -25.42 29.46 -14.97
C LYS A 2 -25.16 28.64 -13.71
N TRP A 3 -24.28 27.64 -13.79
CA TRP A 3 -23.80 26.92 -12.62
C TRP A 3 -23.01 27.88 -11.70
N PRO A 4 -23.26 27.86 -10.37
CA PRO A 4 -22.55 28.73 -9.43
C PRO A 4 -21.09 28.30 -9.34
N ARG A 5 -20.19 29.10 -9.92
CA ARG A 5 -18.76 28.74 -10.11
C ARG A 5 -17.92 28.69 -8.83
N ASN A 6 -18.43 29.14 -7.69
CA ASN A 6 -17.62 29.40 -6.48
C ASN A 6 -18.25 28.95 -5.14
N GLN A 7 -19.19 27.99 -5.14
CA GLN A 7 -19.54 27.32 -3.89
C GLN A 7 -18.52 26.23 -3.61
N LYS A 8 -17.58 26.51 -2.68
CA LYS A 8 -16.79 25.45 -2.07
C LYS A 8 -17.78 24.50 -1.39
N HIS A 9 -18.10 23.38 -2.03
CA HIS A 9 -18.89 22.33 -1.41
C HIS A 9 -18.15 21.92 -0.14
N LYS A 10 -18.67 22.34 1.02
CA LYS A 10 -18.12 21.94 2.31
C LYS A 10 -18.28 20.42 2.38
N LEU A 11 -17.17 19.70 2.48
CA LEU A 11 -17.24 18.28 2.83
C LEU A 11 -17.98 18.16 4.16
N CYS A 12 -18.91 17.20 4.26
CA CYS A 12 -19.70 16.99 5.47
C CYS A 12 -18.81 16.62 6.68
N SER A 13 -17.63 16.05 6.41
CA SER A 13 -16.58 15.75 7.39
C SER A 13 -15.20 15.82 6.72
N ALA A 14 -14.15 15.95 7.54
CA ALA A 14 -12.79 15.89 7.03
C ALA A 14 -12.49 14.49 6.44
N PRO A 15 -11.76 14.41 5.31
CA PRO A 15 -11.41 13.13 4.73
C PRO A 15 -10.48 12.35 5.66
N LYS A 16 -10.73 11.05 5.80
CA LYS A 16 -9.86 10.14 6.54
C LYS A 16 -8.68 9.72 5.64
N ILE A 17 -7.47 10.04 6.07
CA ILE A 17 -6.23 9.68 5.37
C ILE A 17 -5.78 8.30 5.85
N ILE A 18 -5.40 7.43 4.91
CA ILE A 18 -4.98 6.04 5.15
C ILE A 18 -3.64 5.82 4.46
N TYR A 19 -2.72 5.07 5.10
CA TYR A 19 -1.38 4.85 4.58
C TYR A 19 -1.25 3.49 3.90
N ARG A 20 -0.99 3.51 2.59
CA ARG A 20 -0.75 2.34 1.75
C ARG A 20 0.73 2.19 1.42
N LEU A 21 1.27 0.98 1.54
CA LEU A 21 2.55 0.58 0.94
C LEU A 21 2.28 -0.18 -0.36
N THR A 22 2.95 0.20 -1.44
CA THR A 22 2.94 -0.54 -2.71
C THR A 22 4.34 -1.07 -2.99
N ILE A 23 4.47 -2.38 -3.21
CA ILE A 23 5.73 -3.06 -3.53
C ILE A 23 5.71 -3.46 -5.01
N THR A 24 6.64 -2.95 -5.79
CA THR A 24 6.79 -3.31 -7.21
C THR A 24 7.68 -4.54 -7.35
N LEU A 25 7.23 -5.53 -8.12
CA LEU A 25 7.91 -6.81 -8.29
C LEU A 25 8.30 -7.01 -9.75
N TRP A 26 9.60 -6.98 -10.01
CA TRP A 26 10.17 -7.23 -11.34
C TRP A 26 10.54 -8.69 -11.53
N THR A 27 11.00 -9.34 -10.47
CA THR A 27 11.39 -10.76 -10.45
C THR A 27 10.73 -11.45 -9.27
N GLU A 28 10.62 -12.77 -9.37
CA GLU A 28 10.15 -13.61 -8.27
C GLU A 28 11.03 -13.43 -7.04
N GLN A 29 10.42 -13.45 -5.85
CA GLN A 29 11.10 -13.31 -4.56
C GLN A 29 10.82 -14.53 -3.69
N ASP A 30 11.84 -15.26 -3.26
CA ASP A 30 11.66 -16.47 -2.43
C ASP A 30 10.95 -16.17 -1.10
N ASN A 31 11.14 -14.97 -0.56
CA ASN A 31 10.62 -14.53 0.73
C ASN A 31 9.42 -13.58 0.63
N ILE A 32 8.68 -13.62 -0.50
CA ILE A 32 7.57 -12.70 -0.75
C ILE A 32 6.51 -12.75 0.36
N ARG A 33 6.28 -13.95 0.92
CA ARG A 33 5.29 -14.16 1.98
C ARG A 33 5.69 -13.47 3.27
N GLU A 34 6.93 -13.63 3.71
CA GLU A 34 7.46 -12.97 4.90
C GLU A 34 7.48 -11.46 4.71
N LEU A 35 7.84 -10.99 3.52
CA LEU A 35 7.84 -9.57 3.16
C LEU A 35 6.44 -8.96 3.27
N VAL A 36 5.43 -9.60 2.68
CA VAL A 36 4.04 -9.13 2.74
C VAL A 36 3.52 -9.16 4.18
N ALA A 37 3.80 -10.23 4.94
CA ALA A 37 3.40 -10.32 6.35
C ALA A 37 4.05 -9.22 7.21
N ALA A 38 5.33 -8.95 6.99
CA ALA A 38 6.04 -7.86 7.67
C ALA A 38 5.44 -6.49 7.30
N ALA A 39 5.19 -6.24 6.02
CA ALA A 39 4.55 -5.01 5.56
C ALA A 39 3.15 -4.82 6.17
N GLN A 40 2.35 -5.89 6.22
CA GLN A 40 1.00 -5.89 6.79
C GLN A 40 1.00 -5.58 8.29
N SER A 41 2.10 -5.82 8.99
CA SER A 41 2.24 -5.45 10.41
C SER A 41 2.47 -3.95 10.62
N MET A 42 3.03 -3.25 9.64
CA MET A 42 3.45 -1.86 9.76
C MET A 42 2.47 -0.87 9.10
N TYR A 43 1.88 -1.24 7.97
CA TYR A 43 1.04 -0.36 7.15
C TYR A 43 -0.45 -0.69 7.26
N ASP A 44 -1.31 0.27 6.89
CA ASP A 44 -2.76 0.04 6.91
C ASP A 44 -3.16 -0.89 5.77
N ILE A 45 -2.62 -0.67 4.57
CA ILE A 45 -2.90 -1.43 3.36
C ILE A 45 -1.59 -1.79 2.67
N VAL A 46 -1.48 -3.02 2.17
CA VAL A 46 -0.33 -3.50 1.39
C VAL A 46 -0.77 -3.91 -0.01
N ALA A 47 -0.14 -3.30 -1.01
CA ALA A 47 -0.36 -3.58 -2.42
C ALA A 47 0.89 -4.18 -3.07
N LEU A 48 0.70 -5.11 -4.00
CA LEU A 48 1.75 -5.63 -4.88
C LEU A 48 1.49 -5.18 -6.32
N THR A 49 2.52 -4.69 -6.99
CA THR A 49 2.47 -4.33 -8.42
C THR A 49 3.45 -5.23 -9.18
N PRO A 50 2.97 -6.33 -9.78
CA PRO A 50 3.82 -7.17 -10.62
C PRO A 50 4.11 -6.47 -11.95
N MET A 51 5.36 -6.52 -12.39
CA MET A 51 5.81 -5.98 -13.68
C MET A 51 6.07 -7.07 -14.73
N THR A 52 6.13 -8.34 -14.31
CA THR A 52 6.40 -9.50 -15.16
C THR A 52 5.38 -10.62 -14.92
N ASP A 53 5.24 -11.51 -15.90
CA ASP A 53 4.35 -12.67 -15.81
C ASP A 53 4.67 -13.56 -14.61
N ALA A 54 5.96 -13.83 -14.39
CA ALA A 54 6.46 -14.62 -13.28
C ALA A 54 6.08 -14.00 -11.92
N ALA A 55 6.32 -12.69 -11.76
CA ALA A 55 5.93 -11.96 -10.55
C ALA A 55 4.42 -11.97 -10.32
N LEU A 56 3.60 -11.84 -11.37
CA LEU A 56 2.14 -11.93 -11.25
C LEU A 56 1.70 -13.32 -10.81
N ILE A 57 2.25 -14.37 -11.41
CA ILE A 57 1.96 -15.76 -11.03
C ILE A 57 2.28 -15.96 -9.55
N GLN A 58 3.42 -15.44 -9.09
CA GLN A 58 3.83 -15.50 -7.68
C GLN A 58 2.87 -14.75 -6.75
N CYS A 59 2.44 -13.54 -7.11
CA CYS A 59 1.42 -12.80 -6.35
C CYS A 59 0.11 -13.58 -6.18
N CYS A 60 -0.21 -14.43 -7.17
CA CYS A 60 -1.43 -15.24 -7.16
C CYS A 60 -1.29 -16.57 -6.38
N GLN A 61 -0.10 -16.92 -5.89
CA GLN A 61 0.13 -18.16 -5.15
C GLN A 61 -0.55 -18.15 -3.79
N LEU A 62 -0.95 -19.34 -3.34
CA LEU A 62 -1.54 -19.55 -2.03
C LEU A 62 -0.53 -19.17 -0.93
N GLY A 63 -0.94 -18.27 -0.03
CA GLY A 63 -0.15 -17.88 1.15
C GLY A 63 0.52 -16.51 1.08
N VAL A 64 0.61 -15.87 -0.10
CA VAL A 64 1.13 -14.49 -0.23
C VAL A 64 0.08 -13.45 0.18
N SER A 65 -1.16 -13.62 -0.28
CA SER A 65 -2.37 -12.85 0.10
C SER A 65 -2.12 -11.36 0.44
N PRO A 66 -1.75 -10.52 -0.54
CA PRO A 66 -1.74 -9.07 -0.36
C PRO A 66 -3.16 -8.52 -0.25
N ASP A 67 -3.33 -7.31 0.30
CA ASP A 67 -4.66 -6.67 0.32
C ASP A 67 -5.05 -6.21 -1.10
N ILE A 68 -4.07 -5.72 -1.88
CA ILE A 68 -4.26 -5.25 -3.25
C ILE A 68 -3.26 -5.92 -4.19
N ILE A 69 -3.73 -6.37 -5.36
CA ILE A 69 -2.90 -6.61 -6.54
C ILE A 69 -3.17 -5.47 -7.51
N SER A 70 -2.18 -4.62 -7.72
CA SER A 70 -2.26 -3.42 -8.55
C SER A 70 -1.67 -3.68 -9.92
N ILE A 71 -2.48 -3.55 -10.96
CA ILE A 71 -2.04 -3.78 -12.33
C ILE A 71 -1.64 -2.45 -12.94
N ASP A 72 -0.34 -2.30 -13.20
CA ASP A 72 0.17 -1.12 -13.87
C ASP A 72 -0.07 -1.20 -15.38
N GLY A 73 -0.65 -0.15 -15.96
CA GLY A 73 -1.04 -0.09 -17.37
C GLY A 73 0.14 0.03 -18.35
N TYR A 74 1.36 0.23 -17.83
CA TYR A 74 2.60 0.22 -18.63
C TYR A 74 3.26 -1.15 -18.70
N THR A 75 2.71 -2.17 -18.02
CA THR A 75 3.27 -3.52 -18.03
C THR A 75 2.83 -4.30 -19.26
N GLU A 76 3.70 -5.20 -19.72
CA GLU A 76 3.42 -6.11 -20.83
C GLU A 76 3.13 -7.53 -20.31
N ILE A 77 2.20 -7.63 -19.36
CA ILE A 77 1.81 -8.92 -18.79
C ILE A 77 0.94 -9.70 -19.78
N GLY A 78 1.31 -10.96 -20.02
CA GLY A 78 0.62 -11.88 -20.92
C GLY A 78 -0.75 -12.32 -20.40
N ASN A 79 -1.67 -12.60 -21.33
CA ASN A 79 -3.03 -13.04 -21.00
C ASN A 79 -3.06 -14.34 -20.17
N ASP A 80 -2.07 -15.22 -20.34
CA ASP A 80 -2.01 -16.48 -19.61
C ASP A 80 -1.63 -16.29 -18.13
N ALA A 81 -0.74 -15.34 -17.83
CA ALA A 81 -0.45 -14.94 -16.46
C ALA A 81 -1.67 -14.27 -15.82
N LEU A 82 -2.40 -13.41 -16.54
CA LEU A 82 -3.62 -12.75 -16.05
C LEU A 82 -4.71 -13.74 -15.68
N LYS A 83 -4.86 -14.87 -16.39
CA LYS A 83 -5.82 -15.92 -16.01
C LYS A 83 -5.60 -16.45 -14.60
N ARG A 84 -4.37 -16.37 -14.06
CA ARG A 84 -4.04 -16.78 -12.68
C ARG A 84 -4.68 -15.89 -11.62
N LEU A 85 -5.09 -14.66 -11.97
CA LEU A 85 -5.89 -13.85 -11.04
C LEU A 85 -7.20 -14.54 -10.65
N SER A 86 -7.75 -15.40 -11.51
CA SER A 86 -8.96 -16.16 -11.18
C SER A 86 -8.78 -17.17 -10.03
N THR A 87 -7.54 -17.58 -9.73
CA THR A 87 -7.22 -18.54 -8.66
C THR A 87 -7.03 -17.86 -7.30
N VAL A 88 -6.89 -16.54 -7.27
CA VAL A 88 -6.68 -15.79 -6.03
C VAL A 88 -7.96 -15.83 -5.19
N PRO A 89 -7.86 -16.10 -3.88
CA PRO A 89 -9.01 -16.05 -2.99
C PRO A 89 -9.49 -14.60 -2.86
N MET A 90 -10.51 -14.25 -3.63
CA MET A 90 -11.10 -12.90 -3.68
C MET A 90 -11.83 -12.47 -2.39
N ASN A 91 -11.66 -13.18 -1.27
CA ASN A 91 -12.30 -12.79 -0.01
C ASN A 91 -11.55 -11.65 0.70
N ASP A 92 -10.23 -11.58 0.51
CA ASP A 92 -9.35 -10.64 1.22
C ASP A 92 -8.36 -9.90 0.30
N THR A 93 -8.31 -10.29 -0.98
CA THR A 93 -7.45 -9.65 -1.98
C THR A 93 -8.31 -8.96 -3.04
N PHE A 94 -7.97 -7.72 -3.35
CA PHE A 94 -8.66 -6.87 -4.30
C PHE A 94 -7.75 -6.54 -5.47
N VAL A 95 -8.34 -6.36 -6.65
CA VAL A 95 -7.59 -6.00 -7.86
C VAL A 95 -7.81 -4.53 -8.17
N GLU A 96 -6.72 -3.78 -8.29
CA GLU A 96 -6.73 -2.35 -8.63
C GLU A 96 -6.45 -2.16 -10.11
N LEU A 97 -7.34 -1.44 -10.80
CA LEU A 97 -7.12 -0.93 -12.15
C LEU A 97 -6.70 0.53 -12.09
N LEU A 98 -5.58 0.85 -12.74
CA LEU A 98 -5.10 2.22 -12.86
C LEU A 98 -5.62 2.87 -14.14
N TYR A 99 -6.39 3.96 -14.02
CA TYR A 99 -6.93 4.65 -15.18
C TYR A 99 -5.97 5.70 -15.77
N TYR A 100 -4.93 6.12 -15.03
CA TYR A 100 -3.99 7.15 -15.50
C TYR A 100 -3.37 6.86 -16.87
N PRO A 101 -2.89 5.64 -17.17
CA PRO A 101 -2.30 5.35 -18.48
C PRO A 101 -3.29 5.54 -19.64
N CYS A 102 -4.60 5.49 -19.37
CA CYS A 102 -5.62 5.73 -20.38
C CYS A 102 -5.89 7.23 -20.62
N VAL A 103 -5.82 8.04 -19.56
CA VAL A 103 -6.24 9.46 -19.58
C VAL A 103 -5.06 10.43 -19.67
N GLY A 104 -4.00 10.18 -18.91
CA GLY A 104 -2.84 11.07 -18.77
C GLY A 104 -1.68 10.75 -19.71
N SER A 105 -1.67 9.58 -20.35
CA SER A 105 -0.59 9.22 -21.28
C SER A 105 -0.68 10.00 -22.59
N SER A 106 0.45 10.58 -23.02
CA SER A 106 0.63 11.21 -24.33
C SER A 106 0.76 10.18 -25.46
N SER A 107 1.14 8.94 -25.14
CA SER A 107 1.34 7.86 -26.12
C SER A 107 0.03 7.11 -26.39
N SER A 108 -0.41 7.13 -27.65
CA SER A 108 -1.57 6.35 -28.11
C SER A 108 -1.38 4.84 -27.91
N THR A 109 -0.15 4.34 -28.14
CA THR A 109 0.17 2.92 -27.96
C THR A 109 0.03 2.49 -26.51
N ALA A 110 0.55 3.29 -25.56
CA ALA A 110 0.44 3.01 -24.13
C ALA A 110 -1.02 3.04 -23.63
N ARG A 111 -1.84 3.93 -24.20
CA ARG A 111 -3.28 3.95 -23.94
C ARG A 111 -3.95 2.66 -24.40
N GLN A 112 -3.65 2.22 -25.62
CA GLN A 112 -4.24 1.00 -26.18
C GLN A 112 -3.81 -0.26 -25.42
N SER A 113 -2.53 -0.38 -25.06
CA SER A 113 -2.02 -1.52 -24.27
C SER A 113 -2.68 -1.57 -22.90
N SER A 114 -2.79 -0.44 -22.20
CA SER A 114 -3.47 -0.35 -20.90
C SER A 114 -4.94 -0.73 -20.98
N ILE A 115 -5.68 -0.27 -22.01
CA ILE A 115 -7.08 -0.66 -22.22
C ILE A 115 -7.19 -2.18 -22.39
N ARG A 116 -6.36 -2.78 -23.25
CA ARG A 116 -6.36 -4.24 -23.49
C ARG A 116 -6.02 -5.02 -22.23
N LEU A 117 -5.02 -4.59 -21.48
CA LEU A 117 -4.57 -5.21 -20.24
C LEU A 117 -5.70 -5.20 -19.19
N ASN A 118 -6.28 -4.03 -18.93
CA ASN A 118 -7.37 -3.88 -17.96
C ASN A 118 -8.61 -4.69 -18.36
N GLN A 119 -8.97 -4.72 -19.66
CA GLN A 119 -10.05 -5.59 -20.15
C GLN A 119 -9.76 -7.07 -19.92
N SER A 120 -8.50 -7.51 -20.08
CA SER A 120 -8.10 -8.89 -19.80
C SER A 120 -8.15 -9.21 -18.30
N VAL A 121 -7.75 -8.27 -17.44
CA VAL A 121 -7.87 -8.39 -15.98
C VAL A 121 -9.34 -8.55 -15.56
N VAL A 122 -10.23 -7.66 -16.02
CA VAL A 122 -11.67 -7.71 -15.70
C VAL A 122 -12.27 -9.05 -16.14
N ARG A 123 -11.91 -9.54 -17.33
CA ARG A 123 -12.32 -10.87 -17.82
C ARG A 123 -11.79 -12.00 -16.95
N ALA A 124 -10.53 -11.96 -16.51
CA ALA A 124 -9.94 -12.99 -15.66
C ALA A 124 -10.63 -13.10 -14.29
N VAL A 125 -10.95 -11.98 -13.65
CA VAL A 125 -11.61 -11.96 -12.33
C VAL A 125 -13.14 -11.97 -12.39
N ARG A 126 -13.71 -11.88 -13.60
CA ARG A 126 -15.16 -11.78 -13.88
C ARG A 126 -15.80 -10.55 -13.21
N GLY A 127 -15.06 -9.44 -13.16
CA GLY A 127 -15.51 -8.19 -12.54
C GLY A 127 -15.66 -8.22 -11.01
N ARG A 128 -15.19 -9.28 -10.34
CA ARG A 128 -15.28 -9.41 -8.87
C ARG A 128 -14.08 -8.76 -8.18
N HIS A 129 -14.31 -8.08 -7.06
CA HIS A 129 -13.28 -7.46 -6.21
C HIS A 129 -12.33 -6.52 -6.97
N VAL A 130 -12.85 -5.88 -8.03
CA VAL A 130 -12.14 -4.88 -8.81
C VAL A 130 -12.50 -3.49 -8.30
N PHE A 131 -11.50 -2.66 -8.08
CA PHE A 131 -11.70 -1.22 -7.85
C PHE A 131 -10.77 -0.42 -8.76
N VAL A 132 -11.08 0.87 -8.92
CA VAL A 132 -10.39 1.75 -9.85
C VAL A 132 -9.72 2.88 -9.09
N SER A 133 -8.48 3.20 -9.46
CA SER A 133 -7.74 4.34 -8.92
C SER A 133 -6.96 5.08 -10.02
N CYS A 134 -6.50 6.29 -9.70
CA CYS A 134 -5.75 7.09 -10.66
C CYS A 134 -4.39 6.48 -10.98
N GLY A 135 -3.58 6.17 -9.95
CA GLY A 135 -2.22 5.67 -10.15
C GLY A 135 -1.19 6.73 -10.54
N SER A 136 -1.52 8.02 -10.42
CA SER A 136 -0.60 9.13 -10.72
C SER A 136 -0.51 10.12 -9.56
N SER A 137 0.65 10.76 -9.44
CA SER A 137 0.90 11.90 -8.56
C SER A 137 0.38 13.22 -9.13
N GLU A 138 -0.03 13.24 -10.41
CA GLU A 138 -0.47 14.45 -11.09
C GLU A 138 -1.96 14.76 -10.81
N THR A 139 -2.20 15.90 -10.17
CA THR A 139 -3.56 16.34 -9.81
C THR A 139 -4.44 16.64 -11.02
N ALA A 140 -3.85 17.05 -12.15
CA ALA A 140 -4.57 17.33 -13.39
C ALA A 140 -5.24 16.09 -14.01
N CYS A 141 -4.75 14.90 -13.64
CA CYS A 141 -5.28 13.63 -14.11
C CYS A 141 -6.39 13.06 -13.21
N LEU A 142 -6.70 13.71 -12.09
CA LEU A 142 -7.82 13.31 -11.23
C LEU A 142 -9.15 13.55 -11.94
N ARG A 143 -10.07 12.59 -11.82
CA ARG A 143 -11.39 12.64 -12.43
C ARG A 143 -12.49 12.49 -11.38
N SER A 144 -13.67 13.04 -11.67
CA SER A 144 -14.80 12.84 -10.77
C SER A 144 -15.20 11.36 -10.79
N PRO A 145 -15.72 10.79 -9.69
CA PRO A 145 -16.15 9.40 -9.66
C PRO A 145 -17.15 9.06 -10.78
N ARG A 146 -17.99 10.03 -11.16
CA ARG A 146 -18.95 9.87 -12.27
C ARG A 146 -18.26 9.75 -13.63
N ASP A 147 -17.17 10.48 -13.86
CA ASP A 147 -16.40 10.36 -15.12
C ASP A 147 -15.69 9.00 -15.20
N VAL A 148 -15.25 8.47 -14.05
CA VAL A 148 -14.58 7.16 -13.96
C VAL A 148 -15.54 6.00 -14.29
N LEU A 149 -16.86 6.18 -14.14
CA LEU A 149 -17.83 5.15 -14.55
C LEU A 149 -17.72 4.83 -16.05
N GLY A 150 -17.49 5.83 -16.90
CA GLY A 150 -17.29 5.60 -18.33
C GLY A 150 -16.04 4.76 -18.62
N PHE A 151 -14.98 4.95 -17.83
CA PHE A 151 -13.80 4.09 -17.89
C PHE A 151 -14.12 2.66 -17.47
N CYS A 152 -14.86 2.46 -16.37
CA CYS A 152 -15.27 1.13 -15.91
C CYS A 152 -16.06 0.37 -16.99
N SER A 153 -17.02 1.03 -17.64
CA SER A 153 -17.81 0.45 -18.73
C SER A 153 -16.95 0.07 -19.93
N LEU A 154 -15.95 0.91 -20.29
CA LEU A 154 -15.00 0.62 -21.37
C LEU A 154 -14.14 -0.63 -21.06
N MET A 155 -13.83 -0.88 -19.79
CA MET A 155 -13.09 -2.06 -19.35
C MET A 155 -13.95 -3.34 -19.29
N GLY A 156 -15.27 -3.22 -19.52
CA GLY A 156 -16.20 -4.34 -19.55
C GLY A 156 -16.87 -4.68 -18.22
N LEU A 157 -16.87 -3.75 -17.25
CA LEU A 157 -17.68 -3.88 -16.04
C LEU A 157 -19.15 -3.55 -16.35
N SER A 158 -20.09 -4.27 -15.74
CA SER A 158 -21.50 -3.86 -15.76
C SER A 158 -21.69 -2.55 -14.98
N GLU A 159 -22.81 -1.85 -15.19
CA GLU A 159 -23.11 -0.61 -14.46
C GLU A 159 -23.09 -0.84 -12.93
N GLU A 160 -23.71 -1.92 -12.47
CA GLU A 160 -23.68 -2.31 -11.05
C GLU A 160 -22.25 -2.55 -10.54
N GLN A 161 -21.44 -3.28 -11.31
CA GLN A 161 -20.04 -3.53 -10.97
C GLN A 161 -19.21 -2.26 -10.98
N ALA A 162 -19.44 -1.35 -11.92
CA ALA A 162 -18.77 -0.07 -12.02
C ALA A 162 -19.07 0.83 -10.80
N HIS A 163 -20.34 0.88 -10.38
CA HIS A 163 -20.73 1.58 -9.16
C HIS A 163 -20.13 0.93 -7.92
N ALA A 164 -20.15 -0.40 -7.83
CA ALA A 164 -19.55 -1.13 -6.71
C ALA A 164 -18.03 -0.91 -6.62
N ALA A 165 -17.33 -0.90 -7.77
CA ALA A 165 -15.88 -0.68 -7.87
C ALA A 165 -15.42 0.67 -7.30
N LEU A 166 -16.28 1.68 -7.32
CA LEU A 166 -15.98 3.02 -6.78
C LEU A 166 -16.50 3.24 -5.36
N SER A 167 -17.35 2.33 -4.85
CA SER A 167 -18.04 2.48 -3.57
C SER A 167 -17.84 1.27 -2.67
N ARG A 168 -18.70 0.27 -2.80
CA ARG A 168 -18.76 -0.92 -1.94
C ARG A 168 -17.44 -1.68 -1.89
N VAL A 169 -16.80 -1.93 -3.03
CA VAL A 169 -15.54 -2.70 -3.10
C VAL A 169 -14.42 -1.98 -2.34
N CYS A 170 -14.35 -0.65 -2.46
CA CYS A 170 -13.40 0.16 -1.69
C CYS A 170 -13.69 0.07 -0.19
N ALA A 171 -14.96 0.10 0.22
CA ALA A 171 -15.35 -0.05 1.62
C ALA A 171 -15.01 -1.45 2.17
N ASP A 172 -15.27 -2.50 1.38
CA ASP A 172 -14.94 -3.89 1.72
C ASP A 172 -13.43 -4.08 1.88
N LEU A 173 -12.63 -3.48 0.99
CA LEU A 173 -11.17 -3.46 1.11
C LEU A 173 -10.71 -2.83 2.42
N LEU A 174 -11.25 -1.66 2.77
CA LEU A 174 -10.91 -0.99 4.02
C LEU A 174 -11.32 -1.81 5.24
N PHE A 175 -12.47 -2.49 5.17
CA PHE A 175 -12.95 -3.38 6.22
C PHE A 175 -12.02 -4.58 6.41
N CYS A 176 -11.64 -5.27 5.32
CA CYS A 176 -10.72 -6.41 5.37
C CYS A 176 -9.34 -6.00 5.89
N ALA A 177 -8.79 -4.89 5.42
CA ALA A 177 -7.51 -4.35 5.90
C ALA A 177 -7.55 -4.01 7.40
N ALA A 178 -8.64 -3.39 7.87
CA ALA A 178 -8.83 -3.09 9.29
C ALA A 178 -9.00 -4.36 10.15
N ARG A 179 -9.74 -5.36 9.64
CA ARG A 179 -9.91 -6.67 10.28
C ARG A 179 -8.58 -7.39 10.45
N ARG A 180 -7.77 -7.45 9.38
CA ARG A 180 -6.41 -8.00 9.39
C ARG A 180 -5.56 -7.29 10.45
N ARG A 181 -5.50 -5.95 10.44
CA ARG A 181 -4.70 -5.18 11.39
C ARG A 181 -5.09 -5.42 12.84
N ARG A 182 -6.39 -5.53 13.13
CA ARG A 182 -6.88 -5.86 14.48
C ARG A 182 -6.41 -7.24 14.93
N GLN A 183 -6.51 -8.24 14.06
CA GLN A 183 -6.05 -9.60 14.36
C GLN A 183 -4.54 -9.65 14.60
N THR A 184 -3.74 -8.94 13.81
CA THR A 184 -2.29 -8.83 14.01
C THR A 184 -1.97 -8.20 15.36
N LEU A 185 -2.64 -7.10 15.72
CA LEU A 185 -2.45 -6.46 17.03
C LEU A 185 -2.82 -7.38 18.20
N THR A 186 -3.90 -8.15 18.09
CA THR A 186 -4.30 -9.12 19.14
C THR A 186 -3.30 -10.28 19.27
N LYS A 187 -2.75 -10.78 18.16
CA LYS A 187 -1.70 -11.81 18.19
C LYS A 187 -0.40 -11.29 18.81
N GLN A 188 0.02 -10.08 18.43
CA GLN A 188 1.14 -9.41 19.07
C GLN A 188 0.87 -9.26 20.58
N ARG A 189 -0.35 -8.83 20.98
CA ARG A 189 -0.82 -8.78 22.38
C ARG A 189 -0.56 -10.06 23.13
N SER A 190 -1.00 -11.18 22.57
CA SER A 190 -0.80 -12.48 23.19
C SER A 190 0.69 -12.84 23.36
N SER A 191 1.57 -12.40 22.45
CA SER A 191 3.02 -12.65 22.55
C SER A 191 3.70 -11.82 23.64
N TYR A 192 3.17 -10.64 23.99
CA TYR A 192 3.71 -9.81 25.07
C TYR A 192 3.00 -10.00 26.43
N THR A 193 1.92 -10.76 26.49
CA THR A 193 1.21 -11.03 27.75
C THR A 193 1.59 -12.39 28.34
N THR A 194 2.75 -12.42 28.99
CA THR A 194 2.89 -13.15 30.28
C THR A 194 3.54 -12.29 31.37
N LYS A 195 4.05 -11.09 31.07
CA LYS A 195 4.61 -10.17 32.08
C LYS A 195 4.51 -8.71 31.64
N ALA A 196 3.33 -8.13 31.60
CA ALA A 196 3.18 -6.67 31.67
C ALA A 196 1.71 -6.31 31.94
N VAL A 197 1.37 -6.22 33.22
CA VAL A 197 0.39 -5.23 33.67
C VAL A 197 1.04 -3.87 33.48
N ILE A 198 0.34 -2.90 32.90
CA ILE A 198 0.16 -1.52 33.43
C ILE A 198 -0.71 -0.71 32.45
N SER A 199 -1.43 0.22 33.06
CA SER A 199 -2.54 1.07 32.67
C SER A 199 -2.44 1.84 31.35
N SER A 200 -3.62 2.32 30.95
CA SER A 200 -3.87 3.48 30.09
C SER A 200 -2.69 4.45 30.01
N ASP A 201 -2.06 4.52 28.84
CA ASP A 201 -1.97 5.73 28.02
C ASP A 201 -1.35 5.39 26.66
N VAL A 202 -1.88 6.02 25.62
CA VAL A 202 -1.48 5.85 24.22
C VAL A 202 -0.07 6.41 24.01
N VAL A 203 0.90 5.57 23.65
CA VAL A 203 2.12 6.00 22.94
C VAL A 203 2.53 4.93 21.93
N LEU A 204 2.47 5.29 20.63
CA LEU A 204 3.00 4.49 19.51
C LEU A 204 4.53 4.37 19.63
N PRO A 205 5.14 3.20 19.34
CA PRO A 205 6.59 3.06 19.47
C PRO A 205 7.33 3.72 18.30
N VAL A 206 7.87 4.92 18.55
CA VAL A 206 8.93 5.60 17.76
C VAL A 206 10.31 4.91 17.96
N ALA A 207 10.34 3.60 18.14
CA ALA A 207 11.49 2.90 18.72
C ALA A 207 12.41 2.18 17.71
N VAL A 208 12.10 2.14 16.41
CA VAL A 208 12.94 1.41 15.44
C VAL A 208 14.03 2.27 14.79
N ILE A 209 13.88 3.61 14.77
CA ILE A 209 14.83 4.49 14.06
C ILE A 209 16.02 4.94 14.94
N LYS A 210 15.92 4.90 16.28
CA LYS A 210 17.01 5.34 17.16
C LYS A 210 18.17 4.35 17.35
N ARG A 211 18.00 3.06 17.01
CA ARG A 211 19.07 2.06 17.22
C ARG A 211 20.19 2.16 16.19
N ASN A 212 19.89 2.49 14.94
CA ASN A 212 20.90 2.49 13.88
C ASN A 212 21.80 3.74 13.87
N ILE A 213 21.33 4.90 14.34
CA ILE A 213 22.15 6.11 14.41
C ILE A 213 23.17 6.02 15.57
N VAL A 214 22.78 5.43 16.70
CA VAL A 214 23.67 5.29 17.88
C VAL A 214 24.77 4.26 17.63
N GLU A 215 24.47 3.14 16.97
CA GLU A 215 25.49 2.11 16.67
C GLU A 215 26.49 2.56 15.59
N HIS A 216 26.05 3.39 14.61
CA HIS A 216 26.97 4.00 13.66
C HIS A 216 27.86 5.09 14.31
N ALA A 217 27.30 5.89 15.22
CA ALA A 217 28.07 6.90 15.97
C ALA A 217 29.09 6.25 16.93
N LYS A 218 28.77 5.12 17.56
CA LYS A 218 29.70 4.39 18.45
C LYS A 218 30.88 3.78 17.70
N ARG A 219 30.69 3.30 16.47
CA ARG A 219 31.78 2.75 15.63
C ARG A 219 32.74 3.84 15.14
N SER A 220 32.27 5.07 14.96
CA SER A 220 33.13 6.18 14.52
C SER A 220 33.94 6.83 15.65
N ILE A 221 33.55 6.65 16.92
CA ILE A 221 34.19 7.31 18.09
C ILE A 221 35.27 6.43 18.76
N MET A 222 35.43 5.15 18.38
CA MET A 222 36.48 4.26 18.92
C MET A 222 37.87 4.42 18.24
N SER A 223 38.10 5.50 17.52
CA SER A 223 39.39 5.83 16.91
C SER A 223 39.68 7.32 17.13
N THR A 224 40.09 7.70 18.34
CA THR A 224 40.96 8.87 18.58
C THR A 224 41.42 8.87 20.03
N ASN A 225 42.72 8.68 20.19
CA ASN A 225 43.43 8.60 21.45
C ASN A 225 43.63 10.03 21.99
N ILE A 226 42.73 10.51 22.85
CA ILE A 226 42.84 11.84 23.47
C ILE A 226 42.98 11.69 24.99
N LYS A 227 44.16 12.04 25.52
CA LYS A 227 44.51 11.98 26.94
C LYS A 227 43.60 12.90 27.76
N ARG A 228 43.02 12.39 28.85
CA ARG A 228 42.20 13.16 29.80
C ARG A 228 43.08 14.03 30.71
N PRO A 229 42.65 15.24 31.11
CA PRO A 229 43.43 16.14 31.97
C PRO A 229 43.37 15.71 33.46
N VAL A 230 44.48 15.94 34.17
CA VAL A 230 44.72 15.59 35.58
C VAL A 230 43.93 16.50 36.53
N LYS A 231 43.26 15.92 37.54
CA LYS A 231 42.52 16.65 38.58
C LYS A 231 43.47 17.40 39.53
N ARG A 232 43.24 18.69 39.71
CA ARG A 232 43.95 19.59 40.63
C ARG A 232 43.48 19.34 42.08
N GLN A 233 44.39 18.95 42.99
CA GLN A 233 44.11 18.79 44.42
C GLN A 233 43.89 20.15 45.10
N LYS A 234 42.84 20.27 45.94
CA LYS A 234 42.60 21.40 46.83
C LYS A 234 43.31 21.12 48.16
N ASN A 235 44.32 21.91 48.51
CA ASN A 235 44.94 21.90 49.83
C ASN A 235 44.04 22.63 50.83
N THR A 236 43.63 21.94 51.88
CA THR A 236 43.07 22.51 53.10
C THR A 236 44.17 22.48 54.17
N ASN A 237 44.77 23.62 54.48
CA ASN A 237 45.48 23.81 55.74
C ASN A 237 44.87 25.02 56.44
N LYS A 238 44.47 24.79 57.70
CA LYS A 238 43.97 25.79 58.64
C LYS A 238 44.84 25.64 59.90
N ALA A 239 45.77 26.58 60.08
CA ALA A 239 46.38 27.02 61.33
C ALA A 239 47.21 28.26 60.98
#